data_AF-A0A512IZR1-F1
#
_entry.id   AF-A0A512IZR1-F1
#
_cell.length_a   1.000
_cell.length_b   1.000
_cell.length_c   1.000
_cell.angle_alpha   90.00
_cell.angle_beta   90.00
_cell.angle_gamma   90.00
#
_symmetry.space_group_name_H-M   'P 1'
#
loop_
_entity.id
_entity.type
_entity.pdbx_description
1 polymer ?
#
loop_
_entity_poly.entity_id
_entity_poly.type
_entity_poly.pdbx_seq_one_letter_code
_entity_poly.pdbx_strand_id
1 'polypeptide(L)'
;MRTGYRRTEDTGESGFSLVELLVVLAIIGMIATMVTPQVLGYLGRAKGETARIQVKNIAQAVELYYLDNGTYPTTGQGLAALVAAPPGGIGWRGPYVRDARGLTDPWGQPYLYRSPGIGGGPYEVYSLGADGKSGGTGDKADVASH
;
A
#
# COMPACT_ATOMS: atom_id res chain seq x y z
N MET A 1 -7.49 -13.17 83.55
CA MET A 1 -7.73 -12.28 82.40
C MET A 1 -6.85 -12.73 81.24
N ARG A 2 -7.46 -13.24 80.16
CA ARG A 2 -6.78 -13.66 78.91
C ARG A 2 -7.31 -12.76 77.79
N THR A 3 -6.43 -12.03 77.12
CA THR A 3 -6.68 -11.35 75.84
C THR A 3 -5.33 -10.80 75.39
N GLY A 4 -4.81 -10.99 74.19
CA GLY A 4 -5.28 -11.64 72.97
C GLY A 4 -4.31 -11.16 71.89
N TYR A 5 -3.40 -12.02 71.45
CA TYR A 5 -2.37 -11.66 70.48
C TYR A 5 -3.02 -11.66 69.08
N ARG A 6 -3.19 -10.47 68.47
CA ARG A 6 -3.60 -10.32 67.07
C ARG A 6 -2.47 -10.81 66.17
N ARG A 7 -2.72 -11.90 65.45
CA ARG A 7 -1.88 -12.35 64.35
C ARG A 7 -2.30 -11.55 63.10
N THR A 8 -1.43 -10.68 62.62
CA THR A 8 -1.55 -10.04 61.31
C THR A 8 -1.31 -11.11 60.26
N GLU A 9 -2.30 -11.37 59.41
CA GLU A 9 -2.15 -12.19 58.20
C GLU A 9 -1.37 -11.37 57.19
N ASP A 10 -0.10 -11.73 57.02
CA ASP A 10 0.76 -11.23 55.96
C ASP A 10 0.32 -11.92 54.65
N THR A 11 -0.48 -11.22 53.85
CA THR A 11 -0.83 -11.67 52.50
C THR A 11 0.42 -11.51 51.64
N GLY A 12 1.24 -12.55 51.61
CA GLY A 12 2.47 -12.59 50.83
C GLY A 12 2.19 -12.22 49.38
N GLU A 13 2.72 -11.08 48.95
CA GLU A 13 2.79 -10.74 47.54
C GLU A 13 3.77 -11.71 46.86
N SER A 14 3.22 -12.68 46.13
CA SER A 14 3.99 -13.65 45.33
C SER A 14 4.70 -12.90 44.19
N GLY A 15 5.99 -12.60 44.35
CA GLY A 15 6.82 -12.11 43.27
C GLY A 15 7.04 -13.18 42.19
N PHE A 16 7.06 -12.76 40.92
CA PHE A 16 7.33 -13.63 39.76
C PHE A 16 8.67 -14.38 39.92
N SER A 17 8.68 -15.67 39.59
CA SER A 17 9.90 -16.47 39.55
C SER A 17 10.70 -16.22 38.26
N LEU A 18 12.03 -16.25 38.34
CA LEU A 18 12.93 -16.20 37.17
C LEU A 18 12.62 -17.32 36.17
N VAL A 19 12.24 -18.50 36.67
CA VAL A 19 11.89 -19.66 35.84
C VAL A 19 10.61 -19.40 35.05
N GLU A 20 9.65 -18.71 35.65
CA GLU A 20 8.37 -18.37 35.03
C GLU A 20 8.58 -17.39 33.87
N LEU A 21 9.46 -16.40 34.05
CA LEU A 21 9.84 -15.46 33.01
C LEU A 21 10.66 -16.16 31.89
N LEU A 22 11.52 -17.12 32.23
CA LEU A 22 12.24 -17.93 31.24
C LEU A 22 11.30 -18.77 30.37
N VAL A 23 10.28 -19.39 30.96
CA VAL A 23 9.28 -20.17 30.21
C VAL A 23 8.48 -19.27 29.26
N VAL A 24 8.07 -18.08 29.71
CA VAL A 24 7.36 -17.10 28.87
C VAL A 24 8.23 -16.65 27.68
N LEU A 25 9.50 -16.31 27.93
CA LEU A 25 10.43 -15.92 26.87
C LEU A 25 10.69 -17.06 25.87
N ALA A 26 10.76 -18.31 26.34
CA ALA A 26 10.91 -19.47 25.47
C ALA A 26 9.70 -19.65 24.53
N ILE A 27 8.48 -19.50 25.06
CA ILE A 27 7.25 -19.60 24.26
C ILE A 27 7.16 -18.44 23.26
N ILE A 28 7.45 -17.20 23.67
CA ILE A 28 7.47 -16.03 22.78
C ILE A 28 8.51 -16.21 21.66
N GLY A 29 9.72 -16.66 22.00
CA GLY A 29 10.78 -16.94 21.04
C GLY A 29 10.36 -17.99 20.01
N MET A 30 9.70 -19.07 20.46
CA MET A 30 9.19 -20.11 19.57
C MET A 30 8.10 -19.56 18.62
N ILE A 31 7.10 -18.86 19.15
CA ILE A 31 6.00 -18.30 18.34
C ILE A 31 6.52 -17.26 17.35
N ALA A 32 7.42 -16.37 17.77
CA ALA A 32 7.96 -15.29 16.94
C ALA A 32 8.59 -15.78 15.62
N THR A 33 9.20 -16.96 15.63
CA THR A 33 9.79 -17.56 14.41
C THR A 33 8.73 -17.97 13.37
N MET A 34 7.52 -18.31 13.80
CA MET A 34 6.48 -18.90 12.93
C MET A 34 5.60 -17.85 12.24
N VAL A 35 5.35 -16.70 12.87
CA VAL A 35 4.34 -15.72 12.39
C VAL A 35 4.87 -14.77 11.30
N THR A 36 6.18 -14.57 11.25
CA THR A 36 6.83 -13.53 10.40
C THR A 36 6.57 -13.68 8.89
N PRO A 37 6.75 -14.85 8.25
CA PRO A 37 6.60 -14.95 6.78
C PRO A 37 5.15 -14.79 6.29
N GLN A 38 4.15 -15.17 7.09
CA GLN A 38 2.75 -15.09 6.69
C GLN A 38 2.24 -13.64 6.62
N VAL A 39 2.69 -12.77 7.54
CA VAL A 39 2.30 -11.36 7.57
C VAL A 39 2.82 -10.63 6.32
N LEU A 40 4.07 -10.88 5.93
CA LEU A 40 4.68 -10.23 4.76
C LEU A 40 3.96 -10.61 3.46
N GLY A 41 3.63 -11.89 3.26
CA GLY A 41 2.88 -12.34 2.08
C GLY A 41 1.42 -11.86 2.04
N TYR A 42 0.81 -11.51 3.18
CA TYR A 42 -0.51 -10.87 3.21
C TYR A 42 -0.43 -9.40 2.81
N LEU A 43 0.53 -8.66 3.39
CA LEU A 43 0.75 -7.25 3.05
C LEU A 43 1.06 -7.07 1.56
N GLY A 44 1.89 -7.95 1.01
CA GLY A 44 2.20 -8.00 -0.41
C GLY A 44 0.98 -8.07 -1.33
N ARG A 45 0.13 -9.09 -1.11
CA ARG A 45 -1.12 -9.26 -1.85
C ARG A 45 -2.06 -8.07 -1.71
N ALA A 46 -2.19 -7.52 -0.50
CA ALA A 46 -3.01 -6.34 -0.26
C ALA A 46 -2.50 -5.11 -1.04
N LYS A 47 -1.18 -4.93 -1.13
CA LYS A 47 -0.55 -3.90 -1.97
C LYS A 47 -0.84 -4.12 -3.44
N GLY A 48 -0.67 -5.34 -3.96
CA GLY A 48 -0.99 -5.67 -5.36
C GLY A 48 -2.44 -5.36 -5.73
N GLU A 49 -3.40 -5.71 -4.86
CA GLU A 49 -4.81 -5.41 -5.10
C GLU A 49 -5.10 -3.90 -5.01
N THR A 50 -4.51 -3.21 -4.03
CA THR A 50 -4.59 -1.75 -3.94
C THR A 50 -4.07 -1.09 -5.22
N ALA A 51 -2.93 -1.58 -5.74
CA ALA A 51 -2.34 -1.07 -6.96
C ALA A 51 -3.28 -1.25 -8.15
N ARG A 52 -3.95 -2.40 -8.26
CA ARG A 52 -4.93 -2.69 -9.32
C ARG A 52 -6.13 -1.74 -9.28
N ILE A 53 -6.64 -1.46 -8.09
CA ILE A 53 -7.74 -0.51 -7.89
C ILE A 53 -7.29 0.90 -8.28
N GLN A 54 -6.11 1.33 -7.83
CA GLN A 54 -5.56 2.65 -8.17
C GLN A 54 -5.33 2.81 -9.67
N VAL A 55 -4.77 1.80 -10.37
CA VAL A 55 -4.62 1.81 -11.83
C VAL A 55 -5.97 2.02 -12.52
N LYS A 56 -7.03 1.32 -12.11
CA LYS A 56 -8.38 1.50 -12.65
C LYS A 56 -8.92 2.92 -12.42
N ASN A 57 -8.72 3.47 -11.23
CA ASN A 57 -9.16 4.83 -10.91
C ASN A 57 -8.41 5.89 -11.73
N ILE A 58 -7.10 5.69 -11.92
CA ILE A 58 -6.28 6.58 -12.75
C ILE A 58 -6.70 6.46 -14.22
N ALA A 59 -6.96 5.25 -14.73
CA ALA A 59 -7.48 5.06 -16.07
C ALA A 59 -8.81 5.80 -16.28
N GLN A 60 -9.75 5.70 -15.32
CA GLN A 60 -10.99 6.48 -15.36
C GLN A 60 -10.74 8.00 -15.37
N ALA A 61 -9.74 8.50 -14.62
CA ALA A 61 -9.36 9.90 -14.67
C ALA A 61 -8.77 10.32 -16.04
N VAL A 62 -8.04 9.42 -16.70
CA VAL A 62 -7.56 9.62 -18.08
C VAL A 62 -8.74 9.69 -19.07
N GLU A 63 -9.76 8.85 -18.91
CA GLU A 63 -10.99 8.94 -19.72
C GLU A 63 -11.72 10.27 -19.52
N LEU A 64 -11.86 10.73 -18.27
CA LEU A 64 -12.46 12.04 -17.99
C LEU A 64 -11.66 13.18 -18.64
N TYR A 65 -10.33 13.11 -18.58
CA TYR A 65 -9.48 14.06 -19.29
C TYR A 65 -9.78 14.07 -20.80
N TYR A 66 -9.92 12.89 -21.42
CA TYR A 66 -10.25 12.76 -22.83
C TYR A 66 -11.62 13.36 -23.17
N LEU A 67 -12.63 13.15 -22.33
CA LEU A 67 -13.97 13.71 -22.54
C LEU A 67 -13.97 15.24 -22.57
N ASP A 68 -13.15 15.88 -21.75
CA ASP A 68 -13.08 17.33 -21.65
C ASP A 68 -12.11 17.96 -22.68
N ASN A 69 -11.01 17.29 -23.01
CA ASN A 69 -9.97 17.83 -23.91
C ASN A 69 -10.02 17.27 -25.34
N GLY A 70 -10.83 16.24 -25.60
CA GLY A 70 -10.92 15.52 -26.87
C GLY A 70 -9.69 14.70 -27.25
N THR A 71 -8.67 14.65 -26.38
CA THR A 71 -7.40 13.95 -26.60
C THR A 71 -6.89 13.39 -25.28
N TYR A 72 -6.18 12.27 -25.34
CA TYR A 72 -5.50 11.73 -24.16
C TYR A 72 -4.26 12.59 -23.84
N PRO A 73 -3.80 12.61 -22.57
CA PRO A 73 -2.51 13.20 -22.25
C PRO A 73 -1.42 12.57 -23.11
N THR A 74 -0.46 13.38 -23.58
CA THR A 74 0.72 12.81 -24.25
C THR A 74 1.62 12.10 -23.25
N THR A 75 2.47 11.19 -23.70
CA THR A 75 3.47 10.54 -22.83
C THR A 75 4.38 11.57 -22.11
N GLY A 76 4.65 12.72 -22.74
CA GLY A 76 5.43 13.80 -22.12
C GLY A 76 4.66 14.62 -21.07
N GLN A 77 3.34 14.76 -21.23
CA GLN A 77 2.47 15.36 -20.21
C GLN A 77 2.24 14.38 -19.03
N GLY A 78 2.10 13.10 -19.35
CA GLY A 78 1.93 12.01 -18.39
C GLY A 78 0.71 12.19 -17.48
N LEU A 79 0.76 11.52 -16.33
CA LEU A 79 -0.30 11.59 -15.32
C LEU A 79 -0.36 12.96 -14.60
N ALA A 80 0.68 13.79 -14.73
CA ALA A 80 0.68 15.14 -14.15
C ALA A 80 -0.45 16.02 -14.72
N ALA A 81 -0.85 15.79 -15.98
CA ALA A 81 -1.99 16.46 -16.62
C ALA A 81 -3.33 16.16 -15.93
N LEU A 82 -3.41 15.11 -15.12
CA LEU A 82 -4.60 14.77 -14.33
C LEU A 82 -4.73 15.62 -13.07
N VAL A 83 -3.62 16.17 -12.57
CA VAL A 83 -3.58 16.97 -11.33
C VAL A 83 -3.54 18.46 -11.63
N ALA A 84 -2.83 18.86 -12.69
CA ALA A 84 -2.71 20.26 -13.09
C ALA A 84 -2.92 20.42 -14.60
N ALA A 85 -3.45 21.57 -15.00
CA ALA A 85 -3.67 21.90 -16.40
C ALA A 85 -2.33 21.91 -17.17
N PRO A 86 -2.20 21.14 -18.27
CA PRO A 86 -1.02 21.22 -19.11
C PRO A 86 -1.00 22.55 -19.90
N PRO A 87 0.19 23.03 -20.31
CA PRO A 87 0.31 24.24 -21.12
C PRO A 87 -0.50 24.11 -22.41
N GLY A 88 -1.40 25.07 -22.67
CA GLY A 88 -2.24 25.08 -23.88
C GLY A 88 -3.47 24.16 -23.85
N GLY A 89 -3.85 23.60 -22.70
CA GLY A 89 -5.07 22.81 -22.55
C GLY A 89 -6.34 23.68 -22.61
N ILE A 90 -6.95 23.80 -23.80
CA ILE A 90 -8.13 24.67 -24.03
C ILE A 90 -9.42 24.09 -23.37
N GLY A 91 -9.44 22.80 -23.01
CA GLY A 91 -10.62 22.11 -22.47
C GLY A 91 -10.49 21.60 -21.02
N TRP A 92 -9.40 21.89 -20.31
CA TRP A 92 -9.14 21.26 -19.02
C TRP A 92 -10.13 21.72 -17.93
N ARG A 93 -10.81 20.76 -17.29
CA ARG A 93 -11.76 20.98 -16.17
C ARG A 93 -11.39 20.22 -14.90
N GLY A 94 -10.14 19.78 -14.81
CA GLY A 94 -9.63 19.07 -13.66
C GLY A 94 -9.57 19.93 -12.38
N PRO A 95 -8.96 19.42 -11.31
CA PRO A 95 -8.17 18.18 -11.28
C PRO A 95 -9.03 16.92 -11.39
N TYR A 96 -8.60 15.97 -12.22
CA TYR A 96 -9.23 14.64 -12.36
C TYR A 96 -8.75 13.65 -11.28
N VAL A 97 -7.60 13.94 -10.66
CA VAL A 97 -7.11 13.26 -9.46
C VAL A 97 -6.82 14.33 -8.40
N ARG A 98 -7.31 14.11 -7.17
CA ARG A 98 -7.27 15.12 -6.08
C ARG A 98 -5.88 15.68 -5.82
N ASP A 99 -4.85 14.83 -5.84
CA ASP A 99 -3.47 15.23 -5.61
C ASP A 99 -2.48 14.22 -6.22
N ALA A 100 -1.21 14.60 -6.29
CA ALA A 100 -0.14 13.76 -6.85
C ALA A 100 0.17 12.50 -6.04
N ARG A 101 -0.27 12.40 -4.77
CA ARG A 101 -0.08 11.18 -3.96
C ARG A 101 -0.95 10.05 -4.49
N GLY A 102 -2.11 10.38 -5.08
CA GLY A 102 -2.95 9.43 -5.81
C GLY A 102 -2.30 8.82 -7.06
N LEU A 103 -1.13 9.34 -7.47
CA LEU A 103 -0.33 8.85 -8.59
C LEU A 103 0.93 8.09 -8.13
N THR A 104 1.00 7.76 -6.85
CA THR A 104 2.07 6.92 -6.28
C THR A 104 1.48 5.58 -5.86
N ASP A 105 2.14 4.50 -6.24
CA ASP A 105 1.71 3.14 -5.96
C ASP A 105 1.99 2.73 -4.49
N PRO A 106 1.51 1.55 -4.04
CA PRO A 106 1.69 1.08 -2.67
C PRO A 106 3.13 0.75 -2.25
N TRP A 107 4.08 0.78 -3.18
CA TRP A 107 5.51 0.61 -2.93
C TRP A 107 6.27 1.94 -2.95
N GLY A 108 5.56 3.05 -3.16
CA GLY A 108 6.15 4.40 -3.15
C GLY A 108 6.71 4.82 -4.51
N GLN A 109 6.41 4.09 -5.58
CA GLN A 109 6.86 4.41 -6.93
C GLN A 109 5.75 5.14 -7.70
N PRO A 110 6.08 6.08 -8.60
CA PRO A 110 5.08 6.73 -9.42
C PRO A 110 4.45 5.73 -10.40
N TYR A 111 3.14 5.83 -10.61
CA TYR A 111 2.48 5.16 -11.72
C TYR A 111 3.05 5.66 -13.04
N LEU A 112 3.20 4.74 -13.99
CA LEU A 112 3.69 5.01 -15.32
C LEU A 112 2.52 5.10 -16.29
N TYR A 113 2.71 5.95 -17.30
CA TYR A 113 1.72 6.21 -18.32
C TYR A 113 2.38 6.30 -19.69
N ARG A 114 1.70 5.78 -20.70
CA ARG A 114 2.08 5.97 -22.10
C ARG A 114 0.85 6.09 -22.99
N SER A 115 1.00 6.88 -24.04
CA SER A 115 0.05 7.02 -25.14
C SER A 115 0.84 7.11 -26.45
N PRO A 116 0.65 6.19 -27.41
CA PRO A 116 -0.28 5.05 -27.36
C PRO A 116 0.14 3.94 -26.39
N GLY A 117 -0.82 3.10 -25.98
CA GLY A 117 -0.59 1.94 -25.11
C GLY A 117 0.10 0.78 -25.82
N ILE A 118 0.74 -0.13 -25.06
CA ILE A 118 1.25 -1.38 -25.63
C ILE A 118 0.07 -2.23 -26.12
N GLY A 119 0.24 -2.94 -27.23
CA GLY A 119 -0.81 -3.83 -27.77
C GLY A 119 -1.88 -3.12 -28.59
N GLY A 120 -1.69 -1.84 -28.94
CA GLY A 120 -2.60 -1.09 -29.80
C GLY A 120 -3.75 -0.38 -29.09
N GLY A 121 -3.75 -0.39 -27.74
CA GLY A 121 -4.68 0.40 -26.94
C GLY A 121 -4.39 1.91 -27.02
N PRO A 122 -5.38 2.77 -26.74
CA PRO A 122 -5.23 4.23 -26.82
C PRO A 122 -4.22 4.78 -25.80
N TYR A 123 -4.11 4.16 -24.64
CA TYR A 123 -3.13 4.47 -23.61
C TYR A 123 -2.93 3.25 -22.70
N GLU A 124 -1.97 3.36 -21.79
CA GLU A 124 -1.73 2.37 -20.75
C GLU A 124 -1.28 3.06 -19.45
N VAL A 125 -1.87 2.65 -18.33
CA VAL A 125 -1.46 3.03 -16.97
C VAL A 125 -0.96 1.78 -16.27
N TYR A 126 0.22 1.82 -15.65
CA TYR A 126 0.79 0.65 -15.01
C TYR A 126 1.76 0.98 -13.85
N SER A 127 1.94 0.02 -12.94
CA SER A 127 2.98 -0.01 -11.91
C SER A 127 3.89 -1.22 -12.14
N LEU A 128 5.17 -1.06 -11.81
CA LEU A 128 6.21 -2.09 -11.93
C LEU A 128 6.35 -2.95 -10.65
N GLY A 129 5.41 -2.83 -9.72
CA GLY A 129 5.45 -3.57 -8.47
C GLY A 129 6.61 -3.21 -7.53
N ALA A 130 6.86 -4.08 -6.56
CA ALA A 130 7.80 -3.84 -5.47
C ALA A 130 9.26 -3.64 -5.90
N ASP A 131 9.68 -4.20 -7.03
CA ASP A 131 11.07 -4.14 -7.49
C ASP A 131 11.34 -3.03 -8.52
N GLY A 132 10.28 -2.37 -9.01
CA GLY A 132 10.39 -1.29 -9.99
C GLY A 132 10.91 -1.73 -11.34
N LYS A 133 10.77 -3.02 -11.68
CA LYS A 133 11.24 -3.59 -12.94
C LYS A 133 10.08 -4.28 -13.64
N SER A 134 10.09 -4.23 -14.98
CA SER A 134 9.07 -4.96 -15.73
C SER A 134 9.21 -6.47 -15.54
N GLY A 135 8.07 -7.14 -15.43
CA GLY A 135 7.93 -8.56 -15.19
C GLY A 135 7.64 -8.86 -13.72
N GLY A 136 8.39 -9.81 -13.16
CA GLY A 136 8.25 -10.22 -11.76
C GLY A 136 7.05 -11.14 -11.47
N THR A 137 6.96 -11.58 -10.22
CA THR A 137 5.87 -12.43 -9.70
C THR A 137 5.50 -11.99 -8.29
N GLY A 138 4.27 -12.30 -7.87
CA GLY A 138 3.74 -11.86 -6.57
C GLY A 138 3.75 -10.34 -6.46
N ASP A 139 4.36 -9.81 -5.41
CA ASP A 139 4.40 -8.36 -5.15
C ASP A 139 5.28 -7.58 -6.13
N LYS A 140 6.11 -8.27 -6.90
CA LYS A 140 6.96 -7.70 -7.95
C LYS A 140 6.30 -7.72 -9.31
N ALA A 141 5.10 -8.30 -9.43
CA ALA A 141 4.42 -8.40 -10.70
C ALA A 141 3.94 -7.02 -11.16
N ASP A 142 4.12 -6.74 -12.44
CA ASP A 142 3.53 -5.58 -13.11
C ASP A 142 2.00 -5.58 -12.95
N VAL A 143 1.43 -4.39 -12.70
CA VAL A 143 -0.02 -4.18 -12.65
C VAL A 143 -0.39 -3.10 -13.65
N ALA A 144 -1.18 -3.43 -14.66
CA ALA A 144 -1.53 -2.53 -15.74
C ALA A 144 -3.05 -2.45 -15.98
N SER A 145 -3.47 -1.44 -16.75
CA SER A 145 -4.88 -1.09 -16.97
C SER A 145 -5.62 -1.94 -18.01
N HIS A 146 -4.95 -2.93 -18.61
CA HIS A 146 -5.50 -3.82 -19.64
C HIS A 146 -6.23 -5.04 -19.07
#